data_AF-H8GKW5-F1
#
_entry.id   AF-H8GKW5-F1
#
_cell.length_a   1.000
_cell.length_b   1.000
_cell.length_c   1.000
_cell.angle_alpha   90.00
_cell.angle_beta   90.00
_cell.angle_gamma   90.00
#
_symmetry.space_group_name_H-M   'P 1'
#
loop_
_entity.id
_entity.type
_entity.pdbx_description
1 polymer ?
#
loop_
_entity_poly.entity_id
_entity_poly.type
_entity_poly.pdbx_seq_one_letter_code
_entity_poly.pdbx_strand_id
1 'polypeptide(L)'
;MAGNLTRKFGNHLEGKPCTPFMADMKVRLGRDYVYPDVVVDCSKMSGSDMFSENPALIVEVLSKSTRKTDTAVKLLRYINLPSLQEYVLIEPDFVWMRWFASRNRPTVGS
;
A
#
# COMPACT_ATOMS: atom_id res chain seq x y z
N MET A 1 6.52 0.68 13.53
CA MET A 1 7.03 1.62 12.50
C MET A 1 5.93 2.11 11.56
N ALA A 2 5.01 1.25 11.11
CA ALA A 2 3.89 1.60 10.22
C ALA A 2 3.10 2.86 10.65
N GLY A 3 2.75 3.02 11.93
CA GLY A 3 1.99 4.19 12.39
C GLY A 3 2.67 5.56 12.15
N ASN A 4 4.02 5.61 12.21
CA ASN A 4 4.74 6.85 11.86
C ASN A 4 4.67 7.16 10.36
N LEU A 5 4.65 6.12 9.53
CA LEU A 5 4.54 6.24 8.08
C LEU A 5 3.13 6.69 7.69
N THR A 6 2.09 6.06 8.24
CA THR A 6 0.68 6.46 8.03
C THR A 6 0.46 7.93 8.41
N ARG A 7 0.98 8.38 9.57
CA ARG A 7 0.88 9.79 9.98
C ARG A 7 1.59 10.73 9.01
N LYS A 8 2.79 10.39 8.55
CA LYS A 8 3.53 11.21 7.57
C LYS A 8 2.80 11.30 6.24
N PHE A 9 2.23 10.19 5.77
CA PHE A 9 1.37 10.22 4.59
C PHE A 9 0.11 11.05 4.82
N GLY A 10 -0.54 10.94 5.99
CA GLY A 10 -1.72 11.72 6.32
C GLY A 10 -1.47 13.22 6.19
N ASN A 11 -0.38 13.69 6.80
CA ASN A 11 0.03 15.09 6.69
C ASN A 11 0.37 15.50 5.25
N HIS A 12 1.01 14.62 4.46
CA HIS A 12 1.37 14.93 3.08
C HIS A 12 0.17 14.92 2.11
N LEU A 13 -0.87 14.16 2.45
CA LEU A 13 -2.07 13.95 1.65
C LEU A 13 -3.26 14.80 2.12
N GLU A 14 -3.08 15.63 3.15
CA GLU A 14 -4.10 16.56 3.61
C GLU A 14 -4.61 17.45 2.45
N GLY A 15 -5.94 17.50 2.27
CA GLY A 15 -6.59 18.21 1.17
C GLY A 15 -6.51 17.53 -0.21
N LYS A 16 -5.89 16.36 -0.33
CA LYS A 16 -5.82 15.56 -1.57
C LYS A 16 -6.86 14.43 -1.55
N PRO A 17 -7.23 13.83 -2.70
CA PRO A 17 -8.24 12.76 -2.75
C PRO A 17 -7.75 11.41 -2.20
N CYS A 18 -6.61 11.36 -1.49
CA CYS A 18 -5.97 10.12 -1.07
C CYS A 18 -5.97 9.98 0.45
N THR A 19 -6.37 8.81 0.93
CA THR A 19 -6.43 8.50 2.36
C THR A 19 -5.45 7.38 2.68
N PRO A 20 -4.53 7.59 3.63
CA PRO A 20 -3.68 6.52 4.14
C PRO A 20 -4.38 5.72 5.23
N PHE A 21 -4.24 4.41 5.17
CA PHE A 21 -4.71 3.45 6.16
C PHE A 21 -3.54 2.63 6.70
N MET A 22 -3.70 2.11 7.91
CA MET A 22 -2.71 1.25 8.55
C MET A 22 -3.17 -0.21 8.59
N ALA A 23 -2.44 -1.05 9.31
CA ALA A 23 -2.53 -2.52 9.31
C ALA A 23 -3.91 -3.16 9.61
N ASP A 24 -4.93 -2.37 9.93
CA ASP A 24 -6.32 -2.79 10.08
C ASP A 24 -7.11 -2.79 8.75
N MET A 25 -6.66 -2.04 7.74
CA MET A 25 -7.27 -2.01 6.42
C MET A 25 -6.81 -3.16 5.55
N LYS A 26 -7.76 -3.94 5.01
CA LYS A 26 -7.48 -5.05 4.10
C LYS A 26 -7.38 -4.56 2.67
N VAL A 27 -6.55 -5.21 1.86
CA VAL A 27 -6.62 -5.10 0.39
C VAL A 27 -7.30 -6.34 -0.17
N ARG A 28 -8.32 -6.14 -1.00
CA ARG A 28 -9.03 -7.23 -1.69
C ARG A 28 -8.25 -7.67 -2.93
N LEU A 29 -7.93 -8.95 -3.01
CA LEU A 29 -7.22 -9.59 -4.11
C LEU A 29 -8.08 -10.72 -4.69
N GLY A 30 -9.07 -10.36 -5.50
CA GLY A 30 -10.07 -11.31 -6.00
C GLY A 30 -11.00 -11.79 -4.88
N ARG A 31 -10.83 -13.05 -4.46
CA ARG A 31 -11.58 -13.66 -3.33
C ARG A 31 -10.85 -13.59 -2.00
N ASP A 32 -9.56 -13.24 -2.01
CA ASP A 32 -8.75 -13.16 -0.80
C ASP A 32 -8.65 -11.74 -0.27
N TYR A 33 -8.31 -11.62 1.01
CA TYR A 33 -7.95 -10.37 1.66
C TYR A 33 -6.58 -10.50 2.29
N VAL A 34 -5.78 -9.45 2.16
CA VAL A 34 -4.45 -9.37 2.77
C VAL A 34 -4.31 -8.09 3.57
N TYR A 35 -3.47 -8.14 4.60
CA TYR A 35 -3.18 -7.02 5.50
C TYR A 35 -1.77 -6.51 5.20
N PRO A 36 -1.62 -5.43 4.42
CA PRO A 36 -0.37 -4.70 4.33
C PRO A 36 -0.17 -3.79 5.55
N ASP A 37 1.06 -3.37 5.79
CA ASP A 37 1.36 -2.45 6.91
C ASP A 37 0.78 -1.05 6.70
N VAL A 38 0.82 -0.55 5.46
CA VAL A 38 0.23 0.73 5.06
C VAL A 38 -0.37 0.64 3.65
N VAL A 39 -1.55 1.22 3.46
CA VAL A 39 -2.20 1.41 2.16
C VAL A 39 -2.48 2.89 1.98
N VAL A 40 -2.37 3.38 0.75
CA VAL A 40 -3.02 4.63 0.35
C VAL A 40 -4.01 4.32 -0.76
N ASP A 41 -5.25 4.72 -0.56
CA ASP A 41 -6.31 4.65 -1.58
C ASP A 41 -6.72 6.07 -1.95
N CYS A 42 -6.82 6.32 -3.26
CA CYS A 42 -7.19 7.64 -3.82
C CYS A 42 -8.62 7.68 -4.38
N SER A 43 -9.39 6.62 -4.16
CA SER A 43 -10.82 6.58 -4.42
C SER A 43 -11.61 7.19 -3.26
N LYS A 44 -12.90 7.45 -3.48
CA LYS A 44 -13.81 7.96 -2.44
C LYS A 44 -14.16 6.86 -1.44
N MET A 45 -13.20 6.48 -0.60
CA MET A 45 -13.44 5.56 0.50
C MET A 45 -14.22 6.26 1.63
N SER A 46 -15.20 5.55 2.19
CA SER A 46 -15.88 5.96 3.40
C SER A 46 -15.08 5.55 4.63
N GLY A 47 -15.25 6.26 5.75
CA GLY A 47 -14.62 5.88 7.01
C GLY A 47 -15.11 4.53 7.59
N SER A 48 -16.14 3.93 6.99
CA SER A 48 -16.68 2.61 7.37
C SER A 48 -16.25 1.47 6.44
N ASP A 49 -15.45 1.76 5.41
CA ASP A 49 -15.00 0.73 4.48
C ASP A 49 -14.06 -0.25 5.21
N MET A 50 -14.29 -1.55 4.99
CA MET A 50 -13.56 -2.62 5.67
C MET A 50 -12.37 -3.14 4.87
N PHE A 51 -12.25 -2.75 3.60
CA PHE A 51 -11.18 -3.11 2.69
C PHE A 51 -11.07 -2.12 1.53
N SER A 52 -9.86 -1.95 1.01
CA SER A 52 -9.56 -1.25 -0.24
C SER A 52 -9.61 -2.22 -1.43
N GLU A 53 -10.28 -1.81 -2.49
CA GLU A 53 -10.26 -2.49 -3.80
C GLU A 53 -9.32 -1.79 -4.80
N ASN A 54 -8.97 -0.52 -4.55
CA ASN A 54 -8.22 0.31 -5.49
C ASN A 54 -6.97 0.96 -4.86
N PRO A 55 -6.07 0.19 -4.21
CA PRO A 55 -4.92 0.77 -3.54
C PRO A 55 -3.98 1.43 -4.57
N ALA A 56 -3.64 2.70 -4.36
CA ALA A 56 -2.69 3.43 -5.19
C ALA A 56 -1.23 3.19 -4.73
N LEU A 57 -1.00 3.05 -3.43
CA LEU A 57 0.28 2.71 -2.83
C LEU A 57 0.09 1.62 -1.78
N ILE A 58 0.98 0.63 -1.77
CA ILE A 58 1.09 -0.37 -0.70
C ILE A 58 2.51 -0.34 -0.16
N VAL A 59 2.66 -0.30 1.16
CA VAL A 59 3.96 -0.41 1.84
C VAL A 59 3.96 -1.61 2.78
N GLU A 60 5.03 -2.41 2.71
CA GLU A 60 5.32 -3.49 3.65
C GLU A 60 6.63 -3.19 4.37
N VAL A 61 6.62 -3.31 5.70
CA VAL A 61 7.77 -3.17 6.57
C VAL A 61 8.28 -4.58 6.89
N LEU A 62 9.41 -4.93 6.29
CA LEU A 62 9.95 -6.27 6.36
C LEU A 62 10.36 -6.62 7.79
N SER A 63 10.07 -7.86 8.16
CA SER A 63 10.56 -8.52 9.36
C SER A 63 11.20 -9.86 8.97
N LYS A 64 12.02 -10.44 9.85
CA LYS A 64 12.59 -11.78 9.61
C LYS A 64 11.52 -12.83 9.28
N SER A 65 10.34 -12.75 9.90
CA SER A 65 9.22 -13.68 9.69
C SER A 65 8.45 -13.45 8.39
N THR A 66 8.35 -12.22 7.90
CA THR A 66 7.48 -11.87 6.74
C THR A 66 8.26 -11.64 5.45
N ARG A 67 9.59 -11.41 5.52
CA ARG A 67 10.46 -11.04 4.40
C ARG A 67 10.21 -11.87 3.14
N LYS A 68 10.30 -13.20 3.24
CA LYS A 68 10.13 -14.09 2.06
C LYS A 68 8.76 -13.92 1.40
N THR A 69 7.71 -13.77 2.21
CA THR A 69 6.33 -13.60 1.73
C THR A 69 6.15 -12.24 1.07
N ASP A 70 6.64 -11.17 1.68
CA ASP A 70 6.47 -9.79 1.18
C ASP A 70 7.31 -9.52 -0.09
N THR A 71 8.53 -10.06 -0.17
CA THR A 71 9.43 -9.84 -1.31
C THR A 71 9.12 -10.68 -2.55
N ALA A 72 8.28 -11.71 -2.43
CA ALA A 72 7.98 -12.63 -3.52
C ALA A 72 6.47 -12.83 -3.72
N VAL A 73 5.80 -13.42 -2.73
CA VAL A 73 4.39 -13.83 -2.87
C VAL A 73 3.48 -12.60 -2.98
N LYS A 74 3.53 -11.69 -2.00
CA LYS A 74 2.70 -10.50 -2.01
C LYS A 74 3.07 -9.56 -3.16
N LEU A 75 4.37 -9.36 -3.41
CA LEU A 75 4.86 -8.60 -4.55
C LEU A 75 4.16 -9.02 -5.85
N LEU A 76 4.21 -10.31 -6.21
CA LEU A 76 3.60 -10.81 -7.45
C LEU A 76 2.08 -10.64 -7.50
N ARG A 77 1.41 -10.65 -6.34
CA ARG A 77 -0.04 -10.42 -6.28
C ARG A 77 -0.38 -8.94 -6.42
N TYR A 78 0.41 -8.06 -5.81
CA TYR A 78 0.17 -6.62 -5.81
C TYR A 78 0.53 -5.96 -7.14
N ILE A 79 1.67 -6.28 -7.75
CA ILE A 79 2.13 -5.59 -8.98
C ILE A 79 1.18 -5.76 -10.18
N ASN A 80 0.28 -6.73 -10.11
CA ASN A 80 -0.73 -7.00 -11.12
C ASN A 80 -2.06 -6.28 -10.87
N LEU A 81 -2.20 -5.56 -9.75
CA LEU A 81 -3.37 -4.73 -9.48
C LEU A 81 -3.39 -3.52 -10.42
N PRO A 82 -4.46 -3.29 -11.18
CA PRO A 82 -4.52 -2.17 -12.13
C PRO A 82 -4.42 -0.79 -11.47
N SER A 83 -4.92 -0.66 -10.24
CA SER A 83 -4.94 0.58 -9.45
C SER A 83 -3.60 0.90 -8.79
N LEU A 84 -2.76 -0.11 -8.56
CA LEU A 84 -1.50 0.07 -7.84
C LEU A 84 -0.53 0.86 -8.69
N GLN A 85 -0.05 1.98 -8.17
CA GLN A 85 0.95 2.82 -8.80
C GLN A 85 2.33 2.55 -8.23
N GLU A 86 2.39 2.30 -6.92
CA GLU A 86 3.65 2.13 -6.21
C GLU A 86 3.58 0.99 -5.18
N TYR A 87 4.62 0.16 -5.14
CA TYR A 87 4.82 -0.82 -4.08
C TYR A 87 6.18 -0.60 -3.43
N VAL A 88 6.19 -0.40 -2.11
CA VAL A 88 7.39 -0.08 -1.34
C VAL A 88 7.66 -1.16 -0.30
N LEU A 89 8.88 -1.69 -0.32
CA LEU A 89 9.40 -2.57 0.72
C LEU A 89 10.41 -1.78 1.56
N ILE A 90 10.19 -1.73 2.87
CA ILE A 90 11.10 -1.08 3.81
C ILE A 90 11.76 -2.15 4.67
N GLU A 91 13.08 -2.23 4.62
CA GLU A 91 13.85 -3.07 5.54
C GLU A 91 14.39 -2.19 6.68
N PRO A 92 13.91 -2.33 7.93
CA PRO A 92 14.38 -1.49 9.03
C PRO A 92 15.73 -1.95 9.60
N ASP A 93 16.06 -3.23 9.48
CA ASP A 93 17.31 -3.80 10.02
C ASP A 93 18.55 -3.38 9.20
N PHE A 94 18.36 -3.03 7.92
CA PHE A 94 19.39 -2.55 7.01
C PHE A 94 18.78 -1.42 6.19
N VAL A 95 19.33 -0.20 6.23
CA VAL A 95 18.76 0.97 5.53
C VAL A 95 18.66 0.70 4.03
N TRP A 96 17.51 0.18 3.60
CA TRP A 96 17.26 -0.25 2.25
C TRP A 96 15.77 -0.11 1.94
N MET A 97 15.48 0.39 0.74
CA MET A 97 14.15 0.55 0.21
C MET A 97 14.13 0.03 -1.22
N ARG A 98 13.09 -0.72 -1.57
CA ARG A 98 12.79 -1.06 -2.96
C ARG A 98 11.45 -0.52 -3.35
N TRP A 99 11.44 0.17 -4.47
CA TRP A 99 10.27 0.79 -5.06
C TRP A 99 10.00 0.16 -6.42
N PHE A 100 8.73 -0.16 -6.66
CA PHE A 100 8.25 -0.59 -7.97
C PHE A 100 7.18 0.38 -8.43
N ALA A 101 7.41 1.03 -9.57
CA ALA A 101 6.38 1.78 -10.27
C ALA A 101 5.60 0.85 -11.19
N SER A 102 4.28 0.82 -11.05
CA SER A 102 3.41 0.13 -11.99
C SER A 102 3.49 0.77 -13.38
N ARG A 103 3.43 -0.08 -14.40
CA ARG A 103 3.37 0.37 -15.81
C ARG A 103 2.02 0.98 -16.17
N ASN A 104 0.98 0.73 -15.38
CA ASN A 104 -0.39 1.19 -15.60
C ASN A 104 -0.72 2.45 -14.78
N ARG A 105 0.10 3.51 -14.83
CA ARG A 105 -0.28 4.78 -14.19
C ARG A 105 -1.58 5.29 -14.84
N PRO A 106 -2.69 5.41 -14.10
CA PRO A 106 -3.84 6.14 -14.60
C PRO A 106 -3.41 7.59 -14.81
N THR A 107 -3.69 8.16 -15.97
CA THR A 107 -3.56 9.61 -16.17
C THR A 107 -4.55 10.28 -15.24
N VAL A 108 -4.07 10.87 -14.14
CA VAL A 108 -4.89 11.75 -13.31
C VAL A 108 -5.25 12.93 -14.20
N GLY A 109 -6.53 13.03 -14.58
CA GLY A 109 -7.06 14.17 -15.31
C GLY A 109 -6.89 15.43 -14.49
N SER A 110 -6.28 16.44 -15.11
CA SER A 110 -6.07 17.79 -14.60
C SER A 110 -7.35 18.49 -14.17
#